data_AF-A0A7V5ZD33-F1
#
_entry.id   AF-A0A7V5ZD33-F1
#
_cell.length_a   1.000
_cell.length_b   1.000
_cell.length_c   1.000
_cell.angle_alpha   90.00
_cell.angle_beta   90.00
_cell.angle_gamma   90.00
#
_symmetry.space_group_name_H-M   'P 1'
#
loop_
_entity.id
_entity.type
_entity.pdbx_description
1 polymer ?
#
loop_
_entity_poly.entity_id
_entity_poly.type
_entity_poly.pdbx_seq_one_letter_code
_entity_poly.pdbx_strand_id
1 'polypeptide(L)'
;MRRKGFTLIELLVVIAIIAILAAILFPVFAQAREKARQSSCVSNLKNIGTAMLMYQQDYDEQFCPPLVGMGGRDRWDDTMTWD
;
A
#
# COMPACT_ATOMS: atom_id res chain seq x y z
N MET A 1 -33.01 3.47 -45.12
CA MET A 1 -31.60 3.08 -44.88
C MET A 1 -31.59 1.79 -44.08
N ARG A 2 -31.13 0.68 -44.67
CA ARG A 2 -31.10 -0.63 -44.00
C ARG A 2 -30.00 -0.59 -42.92
N ARG A 3 -30.38 -0.53 -41.64
CA ARG A 3 -29.41 -0.70 -40.54
C ARG A 3 -28.92 -2.15 -40.59
N LYS A 4 -27.62 -2.36 -40.79
CA LYS A 4 -26.99 -3.67 -40.57
C LYS A 4 -27.04 -3.94 -39.07
N GLY A 5 -27.79 -4.95 -38.65
CA GLY A 5 -27.78 -5.43 -37.28
C GLY A 5 -26.52 -6.25 -37.02
N PHE A 6 -25.99 -6.17 -35.80
CA PHE A 6 -24.93 -7.07 -35.35
C PHE A 6 -25.44 -8.50 -35.42
N THR A 7 -24.60 -9.41 -35.90
CA THR A 7 -24.89 -10.84 -35.84
C THR A 7 -24.66 -11.33 -34.42
N LEU A 8 -25.45 -12.31 -33.96
CA LEU A 8 -25.30 -12.89 -32.61
C LEU A 8 -23.88 -13.45 -32.38
N ILE A 9 -23.25 -13.98 -33.44
CA ILE A 9 -21.89 -14.52 -33.40
C ILE A 9 -20.82 -13.45 -33.13
N GLU A 10 -20.98 -12.24 -33.70
CA GLU A 10 -20.06 -11.12 -33.44
C GLU A 10 -20.13 -10.66 -31.98
N LEU A 11 -21.32 -10.67 -31.36
CA LEU A 11 -21.44 -10.33 -29.94
C LEU A 11 -20.90 -11.44 -29.05
N LEU A 12 -21.14 -12.70 -29.42
CA LEU A 12 -20.71 -13.87 -28.64
C LEU A 12 -19.18 -14.00 -28.58
N VAL A 13 -18.49 -13.78 -29.70
CA VAL A 13 -17.02 -13.89 -29.70
C VAL A 13 -16.38 -12.79 -28.85
N VAL A 14 -16.97 -11.59 -28.83
CA VAL A 14 -16.46 -10.45 -28.05
C VAL A 14 -16.55 -10.72 -26.55
N ILE A 15 -17.71 -11.17 -26.06
CA ILE A 15 -17.86 -11.48 -24.63
C ILE A 15 -16.96 -12.64 -24.22
N ALA A 16 -16.74 -13.62 -25.10
CA ALA A 16 -15.84 -14.74 -24.83
C ALA A 16 -14.40 -14.27 -24.65
N ILE A 17 -13.90 -13.38 -25.52
CA ILE A 17 -12.56 -12.80 -25.39
C ILE A 17 -12.44 -11.96 -24.12
N ILE A 18 -13.44 -11.11 -23.82
CA ILE A 18 -13.45 -10.29 -22.59
C ILE A 18 -13.42 -11.17 -21.34
N ALA A 19 -14.18 -12.26 -21.30
CA ALA A 19 -14.21 -13.18 -20.17
C ALA A 19 -12.84 -13.83 -19.90
N ILE A 20 -12.14 -14.26 -20.96
CA ILE A 20 -10.79 -14.83 -20.85
C ILE A 20 -9.81 -13.79 -20.30
N LEU A 21 -9.83 -12.57 -20.84
CA LEU A 21 -8.95 -11.49 -20.38
C LEU A 21 -9.24 -11.11 -18.92
N ALA A 22 -10.51 -10.98 -18.55
CA ALA A 22 -10.93 -10.63 -17.19
C ALA A 22 -10.54 -11.71 -16.17
N ALA A 23 -10.63 -12.99 -16.54
CA ALA A 23 -10.24 -14.11 -15.69
C ALA A 23 -8.76 -14.08 -15.29
N ILE A 24 -7.88 -13.60 -16.18
CA ILE A 24 -6.44 -13.45 -15.90
C ILE A 24 -6.18 -12.11 -15.19
N LEU A 25 -6.88 -11.05 -15.57
CA LEU A 25 -6.64 -9.71 -15.05
C LEU A 25 -7.07 -9.57 -13.58
N PHE A 26 -8.20 -10.16 -13.19
CA PHE A 26 -8.73 -10.06 -11.82
C PHE A 26 -7.74 -10.55 -10.73
N PRO A 27 -7.17 -11.77 -10.82
CA PRO A 27 -6.21 -12.25 -9.82
C PRO A 27 -4.90 -11.44 -9.81
N VAL A 28 -4.40 -11.04 -10.99
CA VAL A 28 -3.16 -10.26 -11.11
C VAL A 28 -3.33 -8.84 -10.55
N PHE A 29 -4.49 -8.23 -10.78
CA PHE A 29 -4.78 -6.87 -10.32
C PHE A 29 -4.77 -6.75 -8.78
N ALA A 30 -5.32 -7.75 -8.08
CA ALA A 30 -5.30 -7.78 -6.62
C ALA A 30 -3.86 -7.82 -6.07
N GLN A 31 -3.00 -8.66 -6.66
CA GLN A 31 -1.58 -8.75 -6.27
C GLN A 31 -0.82 -7.47 -6.60
N ALA A 32 -1.05 -6.88 -7.79
CA ALA A 32 -0.42 -5.63 -8.21
C ALA A 32 -0.78 -4.46 -7.27
N ARG A 33 -2.03 -4.38 -6.82
CA ARG A 33 -2.48 -3.35 -5.86
C ARG A 33 -1.76 -3.48 -4.51
N GLU A 34 -1.62 -4.69 -4.00
CA GLU A 34 -0.91 -4.94 -2.75
C GLU A 34 0.59 -4.63 -2.90
N LYS A 35 1.20 -5.02 -4.02
CA LYS A 35 2.59 -4.65 -4.34
C LYS A 35 2.79 -3.14 -4.47
N ALA A 36 1.83 -2.42 -5.04
CA ALA A 36 1.87 -0.96 -5.10
C ALA A 36 1.87 -0.32 -3.70
N ARG A 37 1.00 -0.81 -2.79
CA ARG A 37 0.97 -0.37 -1.38
C ARG A 37 2.29 -0.64 -0.67
N GLN A 38 2.85 -1.85 -0.85
CA GLN A 38 4.14 -2.22 -0.30
C GLN A 38 5.25 -1.30 -0.84
N SER A 39 5.27 -1.04 -2.14
CA SER A 39 6.25 -0.14 -2.77
C SER A 39 6.17 1.28 -2.21
N SER A 40 4.96 1.81 -1.98
CA SER A 40 4.78 3.12 -1.35
C SER A 40 5.30 3.13 0.09
N CYS A 41 5.00 2.09 0.88
CA CYS A 41 5.48 1.97 2.26
C CYS A 41 7.01 1.91 2.32
N VAL A 42 7.63 1.05 1.50
CA VAL A 42 9.09 0.93 1.40
C VAL A 42 9.74 2.25 0.98
N SER A 43 9.14 2.97 0.03
CA SER A 43 9.61 4.29 -0.38
C SER A 43 9.58 5.30 0.77
N ASN A 44 8.48 5.34 1.52
CA ASN A 44 8.33 6.23 2.68
C ASN A 44 9.37 5.91 3.77
N LEU A 45 9.57 4.64 4.09
CA LEU A 45 10.56 4.20 5.08
C LEU A 45 11.98 4.52 4.63
N LYS A 46 12.30 4.33 3.35
CA LYS A 46 13.59 4.72 2.77
C LYS A 46 13.81 6.23 2.91
N ASN A 47 12.80 7.04 2.62
CA ASN A 47 12.89 8.50 2.76
C ASN A 47 13.11 8.91 4.22
N ILE A 48 12.39 8.30 5.17
CA ILE A 48 12.59 8.56 6.61
C ILE A 48 14.00 8.15 7.05
N GLY A 49 14.44 6.93 6.70
CA GLY A 49 15.79 6.46 7.06
C GLY A 49 16.89 7.34 6.46
N THR A 50 16.69 7.83 5.24
CA THR A 50 17.60 8.78 4.60
C THR A 50 17.63 10.11 5.36
N ALA A 51 16.47 10.65 5.75
CA ALA A 51 16.39 11.86 6.56
C ALA A 51 17.05 11.70 7.94
N MET A 52 16.92 10.53 8.58
CA MET A 52 17.59 10.21 9.84
C MET A 52 19.12 10.18 9.68
N LEU A 53 19.62 9.60 8.60
CA LEU A 53 21.06 9.59 8.30
C LEU A 53 21.58 11.00 8.04
N MET A 54 20.84 11.82 7.29
CA MET A 54 21.19 13.24 7.07
C MET A 54 21.25 14.00 8.41
N TYR A 55 20.25 13.82 9.28
CA TYR A 55 20.25 14.43 10.61
C TYR A 55 21.47 14.00 11.45
N GLN A 56 21.77 12.70 11.48
CA GLN A 56 22.92 12.17 12.23
C GLN A 56 24.24 12.80 11.75
N GLN A 57 24.40 12.97 10.43
CA GLN A 57 25.59 13.59 9.83
C GLN A 57 25.72 15.07 10.21
N ASP A 58 24.60 15.80 10.33
CA ASP A 58 24.59 17.22 10.66
C ASP A 58 24.75 17.49 12.18
N TYR A 59 24.48 16.50 13.04
CA TYR A 59 24.36 16.66 14.50
C TYR A 59 25.34 15.78 15.29
N ASP A 60 26.65 15.90 15.04
CA ASP A 60 27.74 15.21 15.77
C ASP A 60 27.50 13.70 15.99
N GLU A 61 26.97 13.02 14.97
CA GLU A 61 26.61 11.60 15.01
C GLU A 61 25.52 11.22 16.02
N GLN A 62 24.79 12.20 16.54
CA GLN A 62 23.64 11.96 17.40
C GLN A 62 22.43 11.57 16.56
N PHE A 63 21.86 10.41 16.90
CA PHE A 63 20.55 10.03 16.38
C PHE A 63 19.49 11.02 16.86
N CYS A 64 18.47 11.25 16.02
CA CYS A 64 17.31 12.05 16.39
C CYS A 64 16.77 11.54 17.74
N PRO A 65 16.69 12.40 18.77
CA PRO A 65 16.22 11.97 20.08
C PRO A 65 14.84 11.34 19.92
N PRO A 66 14.56 10.21 20.62
CA PRO A 66 13.26 9.58 20.53
C PRO A 66 12.20 10.62 20.86
N LEU A 67 11.17 10.74 20.00
CA LEU A 67 9.96 11.52 20.31
C LEU A 67 9.32 11.04 21.64
N VAL A 68 9.71 9.85 22.11
CA VAL A 68 9.45 9.30 23.45
C VAL A 68 10.53 9.80 24.42
N GLY A 69 10.46 11.09 24.76
CA GLY A 69 11.43 11.75 25.64
C GLY A 69 10.84 12.78 26.60
N MET A 70 9.51 12.93 26.68
CA MET A 70 8.87 13.76 27.71
C MET A 70 7.72 13.02 28.39
N GLY A 71 8.00 12.51 29.59
CA GLY A 71 7.03 12.34 30.66
C GLY A 71 6.43 10.95 30.84
N GLY A 72 6.93 10.22 31.84
CA GLY A 72 6.16 9.20 32.54
C GLY A 72 6.12 7.82 31.89
N ARG A 73 7.14 7.01 32.17
CA ARG A 73 6.85 5.62 32.56
C ARG A 73 5.87 5.71 33.77
N ASP A 74 4.99 4.73 33.96
CA ASP A 74 4.15 4.57 35.16
C ASP A 74 2.67 5.06 35.07
N ARG A 75 1.99 5.06 33.91
CA ARG A 75 0.50 5.28 33.90
C ARG A 75 -0.35 4.07 33.47
N TRP A 76 0.21 3.10 32.77
CA TRP A 76 -0.58 1.98 32.21
C TRP A 76 -0.44 0.66 32.98
N ASP A 77 0.38 0.62 34.04
CA ASP A 77 0.56 -0.57 34.88
C ASP A 77 -0.29 -0.50 36.17
N ASP A 78 -0.65 0.69 36.66
CA ASP A 78 -1.34 0.87 37.96
C ASP A 78 -2.88 0.79 37.91
N THR A 79 -3.49 0.62 36.74
CA THR A 79 -4.97 0.60 36.59
C THR A 79 -5.55 -0.72 36.07
N MET A 80 -4.75 -1.77 35.95
CA MET A 80 -5.20 -3.13 35.57
C MET A 80 -5.35 -4.10 36.76
N THR A 81 -5.58 -3.59 37.97
CA THR A 81 -6.11 -4.40 39.08
C THR A 81 -7.63 -4.29 39.05
N TRP A 82 -8.29 -5.37 38.63
CA TRP A 82 -9.75 -5.51 38.65
C TRP A 82 -10.17 -5.94 40.05
N ASP A 83 -10.37 -4.98 40.95
CA ASP A 83 -11.37 -5.07 42.04
C ASP A 83 -12.69 -4.47 41.56
#